data_AF-A0A3A4KBU7-F1
#
_entry.id   AF-A0A3A4KBU7-F1
#
_cell.length_a   1.000
_cell.length_b   1.000
_cell.length_c   1.000
_cell.angle_alpha   90.00
_cell.angle_beta   90.00
_cell.angle_gamma   90.00
#
_symmetry.space_group_name_H-M   'P 1'
#
loop_
_entity.id
_entity.type
_entity.pdbx_description
1 polymer ?
#
loop_
_entity_poly.entity_id
_entity_poly.type
_entity_poly.pdbx_seq_one_letter_code
_entity_poly.pdbx_strand_id
1 'polypeptide(L)'
;MTILFDQFSDLQDAPITGVCEIWRPTLGPDVDGEGVTTPNRVVVPIVAGNLRTPDLDPGPAKVMLRLGNWTEPRNIIIPASETPIRLTPLFGQYEPQPPAIVSEAWLAANQARSARDQAVLAAEGVRDIAKDAAQVAADKTTAVAARAAAVAASQNADAARVAADAARDAATEKAAAAASNAAGTAADRATAEGAKTEAVSARDAAVAARDVVTGKATDAAKSAADAAKSAQDAANTGGVPSTRSVTTGGGLTGGGDLSTDRALSIAPNGVTNSHIADGALSQAKLAVSGVISDAINAHELASRRGAANGYAALDASGKVPATQLPSTDAVREGTTNRYFTDARVATAVASLFGSTAGTVTQGDDPRLSDARAPKAHAHTISDVTGLPAAMLTIGTTATTALRGDAIQLVTSLPSTPTTGVLYCIPE
;
A
#
# COMPACT_ATOMS: atom_id res chain seq x y z
N MET A 1 -113.03 -14.48 -67.98
CA MET A 1 -113.89 -14.19 -66.83
C MET A 1 -113.00 -13.94 -65.62
N THR A 2 -113.15 -12.80 -64.97
CA THR A 2 -112.25 -12.29 -63.93
C THR A 2 -113.08 -11.67 -62.82
N ILE A 3 -112.78 -11.97 -61.55
CA ILE A 3 -113.50 -11.39 -60.42
C ILE A 3 -112.69 -10.20 -59.88
N LEU A 4 -113.30 -9.02 -59.78
CA LEU A 4 -112.69 -7.89 -59.10
C LEU A 4 -113.16 -7.86 -57.65
N PHE A 5 -112.23 -7.64 -56.73
CA PHE A 5 -112.55 -7.50 -55.31
C PHE A 5 -111.77 -6.37 -54.68
N ASP A 6 -112.36 -5.69 -53.69
CA ASP A 6 -111.63 -4.69 -52.93
C ASP A 6 -112.22 -4.44 -51.56
N GLN A 7 -111.46 -3.75 -50.71
CA GLN A 7 -111.90 -3.27 -49.41
C GLN A 7 -111.82 -1.75 -49.36
N PHE A 8 -112.94 -1.10 -49.07
CA PHE A 8 -113.03 0.34 -48.91
C PHE A 8 -113.34 0.69 -47.46
N SER A 9 -112.55 1.61 -46.92
CA SER A 9 -112.74 2.22 -45.61
C SER A 9 -112.76 3.75 -45.74
N ASP A 10 -113.44 4.43 -44.81
CA ASP A 10 -113.40 5.89 -44.68
C ASP A 10 -112.06 6.35 -44.05
N LEU A 11 -111.82 7.67 -43.98
CA LEU A 11 -110.65 8.31 -43.37
C LEU A 11 -110.44 7.95 -41.88
N GLN A 12 -111.43 7.31 -41.23
CA GLN A 12 -111.38 6.79 -39.86
C GLN A 12 -111.32 5.25 -39.80
N ASP A 13 -110.98 4.58 -40.91
CA ASP A 13 -110.91 3.12 -41.08
C ASP A 13 -112.23 2.35 -40.84
N ALA A 14 -113.36 3.05 -40.84
CA ALA A 14 -114.69 2.43 -40.76
C ALA A 14 -115.12 1.86 -42.14
N PRO A 15 -115.71 0.65 -42.21
CA PRO A 15 -116.17 0.06 -43.46
C PRO A 15 -117.35 0.85 -44.06
N ILE A 16 -117.20 1.27 -45.31
CA ILE A 16 -118.22 2.08 -46.00
C ILE A 16 -119.18 1.22 -46.83
N THR A 17 -120.44 1.65 -46.93
CA THR A 17 -121.46 1.01 -47.76
C THR A 17 -121.74 1.88 -48.97
N GLY A 18 -121.84 1.27 -50.15
CA GLY A 18 -122.02 2.00 -51.40
C GLY A 18 -122.32 1.08 -52.57
N VAL A 19 -122.16 1.60 -53.79
CA VAL A 19 -122.43 0.86 -55.02
C VAL A 19 -121.28 1.08 -55.99
N CYS A 20 -120.78 -0.02 -56.57
CA CYS A 20 -119.84 0.01 -57.69
C CYS A 20 -120.60 -0.30 -58.98
N GLU A 21 -120.59 0.63 -59.93
CA GLU A 21 -121.17 0.41 -61.26
C GLU A 21 -120.07 0.25 -62.29
N ILE A 22 -120.09 -0.86 -63.02
CA ILE A 22 -119.10 -1.16 -64.05
C ILE A 22 -119.79 -1.10 -65.41
N TRP A 23 -119.31 -0.18 -66.24
CA TRP A 23 -119.83 0.14 -67.56
C TRP A 23 -118.87 -0.43 -68.59
N ARG A 24 -119.37 -1.33 -69.43
CA ARG A 24 -118.59 -1.93 -70.50
C ARG A 24 -119.07 -1.41 -71.85
N PRO A 25 -118.13 -1.05 -72.75
CA PRO A 25 -118.47 -0.65 -74.11
C PRO A 25 -118.72 -1.85 -75.05
N THR A 26 -118.53 -3.10 -74.62
CA THR A 26 -118.66 -4.31 -75.46
C THR A 26 -120.04 -4.97 -75.36
N LEU A 27 -120.67 -5.21 -76.52
CA LEU A 27 -122.00 -5.84 -76.69
C LEU A 27 -121.95 -7.36 -76.46
N GLY A 28 -122.92 -7.92 -75.75
CA GLY A 28 -123.16 -9.37 -75.63
C GLY A 28 -124.67 -9.68 -75.72
N PRO A 29 -125.07 -10.80 -76.35
CA PRO A 29 -126.48 -11.11 -76.65
C PRO A 29 -127.28 -11.52 -75.40
N ASP A 30 -128.52 -11.04 -75.32
CA ASP A 30 -129.52 -11.49 -74.36
C ASP A 30 -130.13 -12.83 -74.80
N VAL A 31 -130.48 -13.66 -73.81
CA VAL A 31 -131.04 -15.00 -73.94
C VAL A 31 -132.56 -15.03 -74.14
N ASP A 32 -133.25 -13.89 -74.18
CA ASP A 32 -134.68 -13.84 -74.53
C ASP A 32 -135.09 -12.53 -75.24
N GLY A 33 -135.10 -12.53 -76.57
CA GLY A 33 -136.04 -11.72 -77.40
C GLY A 33 -135.82 -10.20 -77.56
N GLU A 34 -135.44 -9.82 -78.79
CA GLU A 34 -135.70 -8.53 -79.49
C GLU A 34 -135.23 -7.19 -78.87
N GLY A 35 -134.03 -6.77 -79.28
CA GLY A 35 -133.92 -5.52 -80.06
C GLY A 35 -133.71 -4.17 -79.35
N VAL A 36 -133.17 -4.12 -78.12
CA VAL A 36 -132.69 -2.88 -77.50
C VAL A 36 -131.24 -3.01 -77.02
N THR A 37 -130.32 -2.29 -77.69
CA THR A 37 -128.88 -2.23 -77.37
C THR A 37 -128.66 -1.41 -76.09
N THR A 38 -128.66 -2.06 -74.94
CA THR A 38 -128.40 -1.42 -73.64
C THR A 38 -126.95 -1.69 -73.22
N PRO A 39 -126.18 -0.69 -72.73
CA PRO A 39 -124.85 -0.95 -72.18
C PRO A 39 -124.95 -1.95 -71.03
N ASN A 40 -124.18 -3.04 -71.09
CA ASN A 40 -124.14 -4.06 -70.04
C ASN A 40 -123.57 -3.43 -68.74
N ARG A 41 -124.49 -2.92 -67.91
CA ARG A 41 -124.21 -2.25 -66.64
C ARG A 41 -124.30 -3.28 -65.53
N VAL A 42 -123.14 -3.65 -64.98
CA VAL A 42 -123.07 -4.52 -63.81
C VAL A 42 -123.03 -3.64 -62.57
N VAL A 43 -124.07 -3.73 -61.74
CA VAL A 43 -124.18 -2.99 -60.48
C VAL A 43 -123.89 -3.95 -59.34
N VAL A 44 -122.85 -3.65 -58.56
CA VAL A 44 -122.41 -4.49 -57.44
C VAL A 44 -122.51 -3.68 -56.15
N PRO A 45 -123.30 -4.14 -55.15
CA PRO A 45 -123.34 -3.48 -53.85
C PRO A 45 -122.03 -3.69 -53.10
N ILE A 46 -121.55 -2.64 -52.45
CA ILE A 46 -120.43 -2.68 -51.50
C ILE A 46 -121.05 -2.76 -50.12
N VAL A 47 -120.90 -3.92 -49.46
CA VAL A 47 -121.51 -4.20 -48.15
C VAL A 47 -120.41 -4.31 -47.11
N ALA A 48 -120.49 -3.47 -46.07
CA ALA A 48 -119.47 -3.41 -45.00
C ALA A 48 -118.03 -3.31 -45.54
N GLY A 49 -117.81 -2.41 -46.50
CA GLY A 49 -116.50 -2.15 -47.11
C GLY A 49 -116.06 -3.19 -48.14
N ASN A 50 -116.70 -4.35 -48.24
CA ASN A 50 -116.28 -5.40 -49.18
C ASN A 50 -116.99 -5.26 -50.53
N LEU A 51 -116.21 -5.15 -51.60
CA LEU A 51 -116.65 -5.28 -52.99
C LEU A 51 -116.21 -6.64 -53.53
N ARG A 52 -117.12 -7.38 -54.15
CA ARG A 52 -116.78 -8.57 -54.96
C ARG A 52 -117.72 -8.66 -56.14
N THR A 53 -117.18 -8.55 -57.35
CA THR A 53 -117.99 -8.60 -58.57
C THR A 53 -118.32 -10.05 -58.95
N PRO A 54 -119.37 -10.27 -59.76
CA PRO A 54 -119.52 -11.49 -60.54
C PRO A 54 -118.36 -11.67 -61.53
N ASP A 55 -118.33 -12.79 -62.25
CA ASP A 55 -117.36 -13.02 -63.32
C ASP A 55 -117.49 -11.98 -64.43
N LEU A 56 -116.40 -11.24 -64.65
CA LEU A 56 -116.33 -10.13 -65.59
C LEU A 56 -115.41 -10.49 -66.76
N ASP A 57 -115.87 -10.35 -68.00
CA ASP A 57 -115.01 -10.52 -69.20
C ASP A 57 -113.84 -9.51 -69.26
N PRO A 58 -112.67 -9.90 -69.76
CA PRO A 58 -111.52 -9.00 -69.87
C PRO A 58 -111.74 -7.90 -70.91
N GLY A 59 -111.23 -6.69 -70.68
CA GLY A 59 -111.33 -5.57 -71.62
C GLY A 59 -111.41 -4.18 -70.97
N PRO A 60 -111.48 -3.10 -71.77
CA PRO A 60 -111.62 -1.74 -71.26
C PRO A 60 -113.00 -1.54 -70.62
N ALA A 61 -113.04 -1.02 -69.40
CA ALA A 61 -114.28 -0.75 -68.67
C ALA A 61 -114.18 0.59 -67.94
N LYS A 62 -115.33 1.25 -67.77
CA LYS A 62 -115.45 2.45 -66.96
C LYS A 62 -116.11 2.07 -65.64
N VAL A 63 -115.46 2.36 -64.52
CA VAL A 63 -115.95 2.06 -63.17
C VAL A 63 -116.40 3.36 -62.53
N MET A 64 -117.61 3.36 -61.98
CA MET A 64 -118.15 4.44 -61.17
C MET A 64 -118.35 3.92 -59.74
N LEU A 65 -117.53 4.40 -58.82
CA LEU A 65 -117.68 4.13 -57.39
C LEU A 65 -118.57 5.21 -56.79
N ARG A 66 -119.68 4.80 -56.17
CA ARG A 66 -120.59 5.66 -55.42
C ARG A 66 -120.53 5.27 -53.95
N LEU A 67 -119.83 6.07 -53.17
CA LEU A 67 -119.57 5.83 -51.74
C LEU A 67 -120.11 7.03 -50.97
N GLY A 68 -121.33 6.90 -50.42
CA GLY A 68 -122.05 8.03 -49.82
C GLY A 68 -122.27 9.18 -50.82
N ASN A 69 -121.78 10.38 -50.48
CA ASN A 69 -121.85 11.57 -51.36
C ASN A 69 -120.67 11.69 -52.33
N TRP A 70 -119.71 10.77 -52.29
CA TRP A 70 -118.56 10.75 -53.19
C TRP A 70 -118.85 9.88 -54.41
N THR A 71 -118.72 10.46 -55.61
CA THR A 71 -118.88 9.77 -56.88
C THR A 71 -117.74 10.15 -57.80
N GLU A 72 -116.92 9.18 -58.20
CA GLU A 72 -115.83 9.43 -59.15
C GLU A 72 -115.81 8.37 -60.26
N PRO A 73 -115.93 8.77 -61.55
CA PRO A 73 -115.75 7.86 -62.67
C PRO A 73 -114.26 7.65 -62.98
N ARG A 74 -113.81 6.40 -63.03
CA ARG A 74 -112.44 6.00 -63.40
C ARG A 74 -112.47 5.05 -64.61
N ASN A 75 -111.50 5.18 -65.51
CA ASN A 75 -111.32 4.23 -66.62
C ASN A 75 -110.28 3.18 -66.21
N ILE A 76 -110.58 1.90 -66.41
CA ILE A 76 -109.67 0.79 -66.10
C ILE A 76 -109.61 -0.19 -67.29
N ILE A 77 -108.58 -1.02 -67.31
CA ILE A 77 -108.50 -2.20 -68.18
C ILE A 77 -108.61 -3.43 -67.26
N ILE A 78 -109.62 -4.27 -67.47
CA ILE A 78 -109.80 -5.52 -66.73
C ILE A 78 -108.91 -6.59 -67.39
N PRO A 79 -107.84 -7.06 -66.73
CA PRO A 79 -106.97 -8.09 -67.29
C PRO A 79 -107.65 -9.46 -67.29
N ALA A 80 -107.25 -10.34 -68.21
CA ALA A 80 -107.71 -11.73 -68.20
C ALA A 80 -106.99 -12.51 -67.08
N SER A 81 -107.73 -12.84 -66.03
CA SER A 81 -107.21 -13.60 -64.89
C SER A 81 -108.27 -14.54 -64.32
N GLU A 82 -107.87 -15.79 -64.06
CA GLU A 82 -108.67 -16.81 -63.36
C GLU A 82 -108.65 -16.61 -61.83
N THR A 83 -107.74 -15.78 -61.33
CA THR A 83 -107.67 -15.40 -59.91
C THR A 83 -108.31 -14.03 -59.68
N PRO A 84 -109.03 -13.82 -58.55
CA PRO A 84 -109.58 -12.51 -58.23
C PRO A 84 -108.49 -11.43 -58.14
N ILE A 85 -108.75 -10.24 -58.69
CA ILE A 85 -107.79 -9.12 -58.73
C ILE A 85 -108.31 -7.93 -57.91
N ARG A 86 -107.41 -7.25 -57.21
CA ARG A 86 -107.69 -6.01 -56.47
C ARG A 86 -108.03 -4.87 -57.43
N LEU A 87 -109.09 -4.12 -57.16
CA LEU A 87 -109.52 -3.01 -58.03
C LEU A 87 -108.61 -1.78 -57.91
N THR A 88 -108.18 -1.40 -56.70
CA THR A 88 -107.42 -0.18 -56.40
C THR A 88 -106.10 -0.04 -57.20
N PRO A 89 -105.27 -1.09 -57.38
CA PRO A 89 -104.05 -1.00 -58.19
C PRO A 89 -104.30 -0.71 -59.67
N LEU A 90 -105.52 -0.94 -60.19
CA LEU A 90 -105.87 -0.68 -61.59
C LEU A 90 -106.15 0.80 -61.87
N PHE A 91 -106.30 1.64 -60.84
CA PHE A 91 -106.55 3.07 -61.00
C PHE A 91 -105.31 3.90 -61.39
N GLY A 92 -104.10 3.35 -61.26
CA GLY A 92 -102.83 4.06 -61.49
C GLY A 92 -102.17 3.87 -62.87
N GLN A 93 -102.79 3.15 -63.82
CA GLN A 93 -102.13 2.79 -65.09
C GLN A 93 -102.35 3.77 -66.26
N TYR A 94 -102.76 5.02 -66.02
CA TYR A 94 -102.93 6.01 -67.08
C TYR A 94 -102.66 7.45 -66.63
N GLU A 95 -101.42 7.92 -66.72
CA GLU A 95 -101.07 9.35 -66.69
C GLU A 95 -100.50 9.78 -68.06
N PRO A 96 -101.11 10.76 -68.76
CA PRO A 96 -100.64 11.22 -70.06
C PRO A 96 -99.37 12.09 -69.93
N GLN A 97 -98.31 11.72 -70.66
CA GLN A 97 -97.05 12.47 -70.79
C GLN A 97 -97.26 13.84 -71.51
N PRO A 98 -96.69 14.96 -71.01
CA PRO A 98 -96.65 16.25 -71.72
C PRO A 98 -95.44 16.39 -72.69
N PRO A 99 -95.45 17.32 -73.68
CA PRO A 99 -94.58 17.30 -74.87
C PRO A 99 -93.10 17.69 -74.68
N ALA A 100 -92.25 17.20 -75.62
CA ALA A 100 -90.81 16.96 -75.54
C ALA A 100 -89.81 18.14 -75.40
N ILE A 101 -90.24 19.40 -75.20
CA ILE A 101 -89.28 20.54 -75.19
C ILE A 101 -88.76 20.87 -73.78
N VAL A 102 -89.47 20.45 -72.72
CA VAL A 102 -89.12 20.78 -71.33
C VAL A 102 -88.12 19.79 -70.72
N SER A 103 -88.00 18.57 -71.26
CA SER A 103 -87.12 17.51 -70.72
C SER A 103 -85.63 17.77 -70.96
N GLU A 104 -85.24 18.24 -72.16
CA GLU A 104 -83.84 18.58 -72.45
C GLU A 104 -83.38 19.81 -71.66
N ALA A 105 -84.24 20.85 -71.57
CA ALA A 105 -83.94 22.04 -70.79
C ALA A 105 -83.80 21.76 -69.29
N TRP A 106 -84.66 20.88 -68.73
CA TRP A 106 -84.57 20.46 -67.33
C TRP A 106 -83.36 19.57 -67.05
N LEU A 107 -83.03 18.63 -67.93
CA LEU A 107 -81.84 17.78 -67.81
C LEU A 107 -80.56 18.62 -67.88
N ALA A 108 -80.47 19.55 -68.83
CA ALA A 108 -79.35 20.48 -68.96
C ALA A 108 -79.22 21.38 -67.71
N ALA A 109 -80.33 21.87 -67.15
CA ALA A 109 -80.32 22.67 -65.92
C ALA A 109 -79.81 21.88 -64.70
N ASN A 110 -80.20 20.60 -64.57
CA ASN A 110 -79.73 19.74 -63.48
C ASN A 110 -78.26 19.34 -63.63
N GLN A 111 -77.81 19.02 -64.86
CA GLN A 111 -76.40 18.76 -65.15
C GLN A 111 -75.54 20.00 -64.87
N ALA A 112 -76.00 21.18 -65.25
CA ALA A 112 -75.32 22.45 -64.95
C ALA A 112 -75.23 22.71 -63.43
N ARG A 113 -76.28 22.39 -62.67
CA ARG A 113 -76.27 22.50 -61.20
C ARG A 113 -75.25 21.55 -60.58
N SER A 114 -75.24 20.28 -60.98
CA SER A 114 -74.27 19.29 -60.50
C SER A 114 -72.83 19.68 -60.84
N ALA A 115 -72.59 20.17 -62.06
CA ALA A 115 -71.27 20.62 -62.49
C ALA A 115 -70.79 21.85 -61.70
N ARG A 116 -71.70 22.81 -61.42
CA ARG A 116 -71.43 23.94 -60.55
C ARG A 116 -71.05 23.48 -59.13
N ASP A 117 -71.82 22.57 -58.54
CA ASP A 117 -71.59 22.10 -57.17
C ASP A 117 -70.26 21.30 -57.09
N GLN A 118 -69.94 20.50 -58.10
CA GLN A 118 -68.63 19.86 -58.23
C GLN A 118 -67.48 20.86 -58.39
N ALA A 119 -67.67 21.93 -59.18
CA ALA A 119 -66.67 22.99 -59.32
C ALA A 119 -66.45 23.77 -58.02
N VAL A 120 -67.50 24.00 -57.23
CA VAL A 120 -67.40 24.63 -55.91
C VAL A 120 -66.63 23.74 -54.94
N LEU A 121 -66.93 22.44 -54.88
CA LEU A 121 -66.17 21.48 -54.05
C LEU A 121 -64.71 21.37 -54.46
N ALA A 122 -64.42 21.36 -55.77
CA ALA A 122 -63.05 21.37 -56.27
C ALA A 122 -62.32 22.67 -55.88
N ALA A 123 -62.99 23.83 -55.97
CA ALA A 123 -62.42 25.11 -55.53
C ALA A 123 -62.23 25.19 -54.01
N GLU A 124 -63.08 24.53 -53.22
CA GLU A 124 -62.91 24.36 -51.77
C GLU A 124 -61.71 23.47 -51.46
N GLY A 125 -61.60 22.31 -52.10
CA GLY A 125 -60.44 21.43 -51.95
C GLY A 125 -59.11 22.12 -52.30
N VAL A 126 -59.07 22.90 -53.38
CA VAL A 126 -57.88 23.69 -53.75
C VAL A 126 -57.55 24.75 -52.70
N ARG A 127 -58.55 25.41 -52.10
CA ARG A 127 -58.33 26.38 -51.01
C ARG A 127 -57.77 25.71 -49.76
N ASP A 128 -58.24 24.52 -49.40
CA ASP A 128 -57.73 23.80 -48.24
C ASP A 128 -56.31 23.29 -48.47
N ILE A 129 -56.01 22.76 -49.66
CA ILE A 129 -54.63 22.44 -50.08
C ILE A 129 -53.72 23.67 -50.00
N ALA A 130 -54.20 24.85 -50.43
CA ALA A 130 -53.43 26.08 -50.34
C ALA A 130 -53.15 26.51 -48.90
N LYS A 131 -54.09 26.32 -47.97
CA LYS A 131 -53.87 26.54 -46.53
C LYS A 131 -52.86 25.55 -45.96
N ASP A 132 -53.00 24.27 -46.29
CA ASP A 132 -52.07 23.22 -45.85
C ASP A 132 -50.66 23.50 -46.36
N ALA A 133 -50.52 23.91 -47.63
CA ALA A 133 -49.23 24.32 -48.19
C ALA A 133 -48.61 25.53 -47.48
N ALA A 134 -49.43 26.53 -47.12
CA ALA A 134 -48.98 27.68 -46.33
C ALA A 134 -48.55 27.26 -44.90
N GLN A 135 -49.27 26.33 -44.28
CA GLN A 135 -48.92 25.78 -42.96
C GLN A 135 -47.61 25.00 -43.01
N VAL A 136 -47.41 24.12 -44.00
CA VAL A 136 -46.16 23.39 -44.20
C VAL A 136 -44.97 24.34 -44.40
N ALA A 137 -45.15 25.46 -45.10
CA ALA A 137 -44.12 26.47 -45.25
C ALA A 137 -43.77 27.17 -43.91
N ALA A 138 -44.78 27.46 -43.08
CA ALA A 138 -44.59 28.03 -41.74
C ALA A 138 -43.88 27.03 -40.79
N ASP A 139 -44.30 25.76 -40.80
CA ASP A 139 -43.71 24.70 -40.00
C ASP A 139 -42.25 24.45 -40.41
N LYS A 140 -41.96 24.45 -41.71
CA LYS A 140 -40.59 24.36 -42.23
C LYS A 140 -39.72 25.52 -41.74
N THR A 141 -40.25 26.75 -41.76
CA THR A 141 -39.53 27.93 -41.27
C THR A 141 -39.21 27.79 -39.79
N THR A 142 -40.17 27.34 -38.99
CA THR A 142 -40.01 27.07 -37.55
C THR A 142 -38.99 25.97 -37.28
N ALA A 143 -39.04 24.87 -38.04
CA ALA A 143 -38.10 23.76 -37.92
C ALA A 143 -36.65 24.18 -38.27
N VAL A 144 -36.48 25.02 -39.30
CA VAL A 144 -35.17 25.58 -39.66
C VAL A 144 -34.65 26.50 -38.56
N ALA A 145 -35.50 27.36 -37.98
CA ALA A 145 -35.13 28.23 -36.87
C ALA A 145 -34.74 27.42 -35.61
N ALA A 146 -35.49 26.38 -35.28
CA ALA A 146 -35.18 25.47 -34.17
C ALA A 146 -33.85 24.74 -34.40
N ARG A 147 -33.59 24.27 -35.64
CA ARG A 147 -32.31 23.66 -35.99
C ARG A 147 -31.14 24.65 -35.85
N ALA A 148 -31.31 25.90 -36.31
CA ALA A 148 -30.28 26.93 -36.16
C ALA A 148 -29.98 27.22 -34.68
N ALA A 149 -31.01 27.32 -33.84
CA ALA A 149 -30.86 27.49 -32.39
C ALA A 149 -30.13 26.30 -31.73
N ALA A 150 -30.44 25.07 -32.14
CA ALA A 150 -29.76 23.87 -31.63
C ALA A 150 -28.27 23.83 -32.03
N VAL A 151 -27.93 24.23 -33.26
CA VAL A 151 -26.54 24.35 -33.71
C VAL A 151 -25.79 25.42 -32.90
N ALA A 152 -26.39 26.58 -32.68
CA ALA A 152 -25.80 27.64 -31.85
C ALA A 152 -25.58 27.19 -30.40
N ALA A 153 -26.53 26.45 -29.82
CA ALA A 153 -26.40 25.87 -28.48
C ALA A 153 -25.25 24.86 -28.41
N SER A 154 -25.09 23.99 -29.41
CA SER A 154 -23.96 23.06 -29.49
C SER A 154 -22.62 23.79 -29.57
N GLN A 155 -22.52 24.82 -30.41
CA GLN A 155 -21.30 25.63 -30.53
C GLN A 155 -20.95 26.34 -29.22
N ASN A 156 -21.94 26.86 -28.51
CA ASN A 156 -21.74 27.48 -27.19
C ASN A 156 -21.27 26.45 -26.16
N ALA A 157 -21.81 25.23 -26.18
CA ALA A 157 -21.37 24.15 -25.31
C ALA A 157 -19.91 23.72 -25.61
N ASP A 158 -19.54 23.62 -26.88
CA ASP A 158 -18.17 23.34 -27.30
C ASP A 158 -17.19 24.45 -26.87
N ALA A 159 -17.58 25.71 -27.06
CA ALA A 159 -16.78 26.86 -26.61
C ALA A 159 -16.60 26.86 -25.08
N ALA A 160 -17.64 26.54 -24.32
CA ALA A 160 -17.57 26.42 -22.86
C ALA A 160 -16.66 25.27 -22.43
N ARG A 161 -16.70 24.12 -23.12
CA ARG A 161 -15.79 22.99 -22.87
C ARG A 161 -14.34 23.37 -23.11
N VAL A 162 -14.04 24.00 -24.24
CA VAL A 162 -12.67 24.47 -24.57
C VAL A 162 -12.18 25.47 -23.53
N ALA A 163 -13.02 26.40 -23.09
CA ALA A 163 -12.67 27.35 -22.04
C ALA A 163 -12.40 26.66 -20.69
N ALA A 164 -13.17 25.63 -20.34
CA ALA A 164 -12.96 24.84 -19.13
C ALA A 164 -11.65 24.03 -19.18
N ASP A 165 -11.35 23.41 -20.32
CA ASP A 165 -10.09 22.70 -20.55
C ASP A 165 -8.90 23.66 -20.42
N ALA A 166 -8.95 24.83 -21.07
CA ALA A 166 -7.90 25.85 -20.97
C ALA A 166 -7.71 26.38 -19.53
N ALA A 167 -8.80 26.54 -18.78
CA ALA A 167 -8.74 26.95 -17.37
C ALA A 167 -8.09 25.88 -16.48
N ARG A 168 -8.38 24.59 -16.73
CA ARG A 168 -7.74 23.47 -16.03
C ARG A 168 -6.25 23.41 -16.32
N ASP A 169 -5.86 23.57 -17.57
CA ASP A 169 -4.45 23.50 -17.98
C ASP A 169 -3.67 24.67 -17.36
N ALA A 170 -4.22 25.89 -17.38
CA ALA A 170 -3.64 27.06 -16.71
C ALA A 170 -3.54 26.88 -15.18
N ALA A 171 -4.53 26.24 -14.54
CA ALA A 171 -4.47 25.92 -13.12
C ALA A 171 -3.34 24.92 -12.80
N THR A 172 -3.15 23.92 -13.68
CA THR A 172 -2.09 22.92 -13.55
C THR A 172 -0.70 23.54 -13.70
N GLU A 173 -0.51 24.43 -14.68
CA GLU A 173 0.74 25.19 -14.86
C GLU A 173 1.04 26.07 -13.65
N LYS A 174 0.05 26.79 -13.11
CA LYS A 174 0.21 27.60 -11.91
C LYS A 174 0.58 26.77 -10.69
N ALA A 175 -0.03 25.59 -10.52
CA ALA A 175 0.32 24.67 -9.44
C ALA A 175 1.77 24.17 -9.57
N ALA A 176 2.21 23.80 -10.78
CA ALA A 176 3.58 23.39 -11.05
C ALA A 176 4.59 24.52 -10.79
N ALA A 177 4.30 25.74 -11.22
CA ALA A 177 5.12 26.92 -10.93
C ALA A 177 5.21 27.20 -9.42
N ALA A 178 4.10 27.10 -8.69
CA ALA A 178 4.09 27.27 -7.24
C ALA A 178 4.94 26.20 -6.52
N ALA A 179 4.87 24.95 -6.98
CA ALA A 179 5.71 23.86 -6.44
C ALA A 179 7.20 24.10 -6.70
N SER A 180 7.57 24.55 -7.90
CA SER A 180 8.96 24.90 -8.24
C SER A 180 9.47 26.07 -7.39
N ASN A 181 8.66 27.13 -7.21
CA ASN A 181 9.01 28.26 -6.35
C ASN A 181 9.18 27.84 -4.87
N ALA A 182 8.32 26.95 -4.38
CA ALA A 182 8.44 26.41 -3.02
C ALA A 182 9.73 25.59 -2.85
N ALA A 183 10.08 24.76 -3.84
CA ALA A 183 11.33 24.00 -3.84
C ALA A 183 12.56 24.92 -3.89
N GLY A 184 12.55 25.96 -4.73
CA GLY A 184 13.59 26.99 -4.77
C GLY A 184 13.75 27.69 -3.42
N THR A 185 12.65 28.14 -2.82
CA THR A 185 12.65 28.76 -1.48
C THR A 185 13.20 27.82 -0.41
N ALA A 186 12.93 26.52 -0.51
CA ALA A 186 13.47 25.51 0.41
C ALA A 186 14.99 25.34 0.24
N ALA A 187 15.48 25.32 -1.00
CA ALA A 187 16.90 25.27 -1.31
C ALA A 187 17.63 26.52 -0.78
N ASP A 188 17.11 27.71 -1.06
CA ASP A 188 17.67 28.98 -0.58
C ASP A 188 17.76 29.02 0.96
N ARG A 189 16.73 28.52 1.66
CA ARG A 189 16.73 28.40 3.12
C ARG A 189 17.82 27.43 3.61
N ALA A 190 17.99 26.30 2.94
CA ALA A 190 19.03 25.33 3.30
C ALA A 190 20.43 25.92 3.13
N THR A 191 20.67 26.65 2.02
CA THR A 191 21.91 27.39 1.79
C THR A 191 22.15 28.45 2.86
N ALA A 192 21.12 29.22 3.23
CA ALA A 192 21.22 30.23 4.28
C ALA A 192 21.53 29.63 5.67
N GLU A 193 20.92 28.49 6.03
CA GLU A 193 21.21 27.82 7.30
C GLU A 193 22.61 27.19 7.32
N GLY A 194 23.08 26.69 6.17
CA GLY A 194 24.48 26.26 5.99
C GLY A 194 25.45 27.41 6.25
N ALA A 195 25.26 28.55 5.59
CA ALA A 195 26.10 29.74 5.76
C ALA A 195 26.09 30.26 7.21
N LYS A 196 24.93 30.21 7.88
CA LYS A 196 24.81 30.56 9.31
C LYS A 196 25.61 29.60 10.19
N THR A 197 25.56 28.30 9.92
CA THR A 197 26.31 27.27 10.67
C THR A 197 27.82 27.47 10.51
N GLU A 198 28.28 27.77 9.29
CA GLU A 198 29.68 28.10 9.02
C GLU A 198 30.11 29.37 9.73
N ALA A 199 29.29 30.42 9.73
CA ALA A 199 29.57 31.67 10.44
C ALA A 199 29.67 31.48 11.96
N VAL A 200 28.80 30.65 12.54
CA VAL A 200 28.87 30.28 13.97
C VAL A 200 30.16 29.52 14.27
N SER A 201 30.51 28.54 13.44
CA SER A 201 31.75 27.77 13.59
C SER A 201 32.99 28.66 13.50
N ALA A 202 33.01 29.60 12.55
CA ALA A 202 34.09 30.58 12.41
C ALA A 202 34.18 31.52 13.62
N ARG A 203 33.05 31.98 14.14
CA ARG A 203 32.99 32.80 15.38
C ARG A 203 33.57 32.03 16.56
N ASP A 204 33.15 30.78 16.77
CA ASP A 204 33.59 29.98 17.91
C ASP A 204 35.09 29.68 17.83
N ALA A 205 35.61 29.42 16.63
CA ALA A 205 37.05 29.31 16.39
C ALA A 205 37.80 30.62 16.71
N ALA A 206 37.26 31.77 16.32
CA ALA A 206 37.84 33.08 16.64
C ALA A 206 37.83 33.37 18.16
N VAL A 207 36.74 33.00 18.86
CA VAL A 207 36.65 33.12 20.32
C VAL A 207 37.69 32.23 21.00
N ALA A 208 37.81 30.97 20.59
CA ALA A 208 38.83 30.07 21.13
C ALA A 208 40.26 30.60 20.91
N ALA A 209 40.55 31.12 19.71
CA ALA A 209 41.84 31.73 19.40
C ALA A 209 42.13 32.95 20.29
N ARG A 210 41.13 33.83 20.48
CA ARG A 210 41.22 34.98 21.40
C ARG A 210 41.54 34.52 22.82
N ASP A 211 40.81 33.54 23.34
CA ASP A 211 40.96 33.09 24.71
C ASP A 211 42.36 32.49 24.96
N VAL A 212 42.91 31.76 23.98
CA VAL A 212 44.31 31.28 24.00
C VAL A 212 45.30 32.45 24.05
N VAL A 213 45.11 33.48 23.21
CA VAL A 213 45.99 34.66 23.20
C VAL A 213 45.90 35.41 24.53
N THR A 214 44.70 35.61 25.07
CA THR A 214 44.48 36.24 26.38
C THR A 214 45.14 35.44 27.50
N GLY A 215 45.03 34.10 27.48
CA GLY A 215 45.72 33.22 28.44
C GLY A 215 47.24 33.39 28.38
N LYS A 216 47.83 33.29 27.18
CA LYS A 216 49.29 33.49 26.98
C LYS A 216 49.76 34.87 27.43
N ALA A 217 49.00 35.92 27.13
CA ALA A 217 49.32 37.28 27.56
C ALA A 217 49.30 37.41 29.09
N THR A 218 48.32 36.77 29.74
CA THR A 218 48.20 36.74 31.20
C THR A 218 49.37 36.00 31.83
N ASP A 219 49.77 34.85 31.29
CA ASP A 219 50.88 34.05 31.82
C ASP A 219 52.24 34.71 31.58
N ALA A 220 52.41 35.38 30.44
CA ALA A 220 53.58 36.21 30.17
C ALA A 220 53.67 37.38 31.17
N ALA A 221 52.55 38.04 31.47
CA ALA A 221 52.50 39.12 32.46
C ALA A 221 52.86 38.63 33.88
N LYS A 222 52.35 37.45 34.29
CA LYS A 222 52.73 36.82 35.57
C LYS A 222 54.22 36.48 35.60
N SER A 223 54.73 35.83 34.56
CA SER A 223 56.15 35.45 34.46
C SER A 223 57.06 36.68 34.54
N ALA A 224 56.68 37.79 33.88
CA ALA A 224 57.41 39.04 33.96
C ALA A 224 57.36 39.66 35.37
N ALA A 225 56.21 39.61 36.05
CA ALA A 225 56.08 40.06 37.43
C ALA A 225 56.91 39.22 38.41
N ASP A 226 56.91 37.90 38.25
CA ASP A 226 57.70 36.97 39.09
C ASP A 226 59.21 37.16 38.86
N ALA A 227 59.63 37.37 37.61
CA ALA A 227 61.01 37.69 37.28
C ALA A 227 61.45 39.03 37.87
N ALA A 228 60.60 40.07 37.79
CA ALA A 228 60.87 41.39 38.38
C ALA A 228 60.98 41.29 39.91
N LYS A 229 60.07 40.53 40.56
CA LYS A 229 60.12 40.26 42.00
C LYS A 229 61.40 39.52 42.39
N SER A 230 61.76 38.47 41.65
CA SER A 230 62.99 37.70 41.90
C SER A 230 64.24 38.58 41.78
N ALA A 231 64.29 39.48 40.78
CA ALA A 231 65.38 40.43 40.62
C ALA A 231 65.44 41.44 41.79
N GLN A 232 64.29 41.94 42.25
CA GLN A 232 64.19 42.83 43.40
C GLN A 232 64.64 42.13 44.70
N ASP A 233 64.21 40.89 44.93
CA ASP A 233 64.57 40.11 46.12
C ASP A 233 66.08 39.81 46.12
N ALA A 234 66.67 39.51 44.97
CA ALA A 234 68.12 39.36 44.82
C ALA A 234 68.88 40.66 45.13
N ALA A 235 68.36 41.82 44.68
CA ALA A 235 68.94 43.12 45.00
C ALA A 235 68.83 43.46 46.49
N ASN A 236 67.66 43.24 47.10
CA ASN A 236 67.41 43.53 48.52
C ASN A 236 68.19 42.62 49.48
N THR A 237 68.47 41.36 49.07
CA THR A 237 69.27 40.40 49.86
C THR A 237 70.78 40.58 49.65
N GLY A 238 71.20 41.58 48.87
CA GLY A 238 72.61 41.91 48.66
C GLY A 238 73.34 41.08 47.58
N GLY A 239 72.61 40.28 46.79
CA GLY A 239 73.18 39.40 45.77
C GLY A 239 74.19 38.38 46.29
N VAL A 240 74.85 37.64 45.38
CA VAL A 240 76.08 36.91 45.74
C VAL A 240 77.19 37.95 45.90
N PRO A 241 77.87 38.06 47.06
CA PRO A 241 78.94 39.03 47.23
C PRO A 241 80.00 38.87 46.13
N SER A 242 80.31 39.96 45.42
CA SER A 242 81.32 39.99 44.35
C SER A 242 82.73 39.73 44.86
N THR A 243 82.93 39.84 46.17
CA THR A 243 84.11 39.37 46.89
C THR A 243 83.65 38.64 48.15
N ARG A 244 84.15 37.42 48.35
CA ARG A 244 84.03 36.66 49.60
C ARG A 244 85.44 36.45 50.12
N SER A 245 85.71 36.67 51.40
CA SER A 245 87.08 36.56 51.92
C SER A 245 87.28 35.28 52.72
N VAL A 246 88.41 34.62 52.52
CA VAL A 246 88.93 33.57 53.39
C VAL A 246 89.92 34.22 54.34
N THR A 247 89.50 34.41 55.58
CA THR A 247 90.39 34.90 56.64
C THR A 247 91.22 33.74 57.18
N THR A 248 92.51 33.72 56.84
CA THR A 248 93.45 32.80 57.47
C THR A 248 93.88 33.35 58.81
N GLY A 249 93.72 32.56 59.88
CA GLY A 249 94.37 32.84 61.17
C GLY A 249 95.89 32.64 61.08
N GLY A 250 96.62 32.85 62.18
CA GLY A 250 98.09 32.81 62.18
C GLY A 250 98.75 31.50 61.74
N GLY A 251 97.99 30.39 61.70
CA GLY A 251 98.49 29.07 61.29
C GLY A 251 98.55 28.84 59.78
N LEU A 252 97.86 29.66 58.98
CA LEU A 252 97.76 29.51 57.53
C LEU A 252 98.12 30.81 56.81
N THR A 253 98.71 30.71 55.62
CA THR A 253 98.92 31.81 54.67
C THR A 253 98.11 31.56 53.40
N GLY A 254 97.93 32.61 52.59
CA GLY A 254 97.17 32.50 51.34
C GLY A 254 95.66 32.77 51.46
N GLY A 255 95.22 33.45 52.52
CA GLY A 255 93.86 34.02 52.66
C GLY A 255 93.67 35.36 51.94
N GLY A 256 92.43 35.85 51.81
CA GLY A 256 92.03 37.05 51.02
C GLY A 256 90.71 36.80 50.26
N ASP A 257 90.39 37.59 49.23
CA ASP A 257 89.14 37.41 48.48
C ASP A 257 89.13 36.15 47.59
N LEU A 258 87.93 35.68 47.22
CA LEU A 258 87.64 34.52 46.37
C LEU A 258 87.31 34.95 44.94
N SER A 259 87.82 36.10 44.50
CA SER A 259 87.66 36.56 43.11
C SER A 259 88.44 35.69 42.11
N THR A 260 89.32 34.82 42.60
CA THR A 260 90.09 33.79 41.89
C THR A 260 90.37 32.59 42.81
N ASP A 261 90.89 31.48 42.26
CA ASP A 261 91.29 30.30 43.06
C ASP A 261 92.36 30.65 44.11
N ARG A 262 92.19 30.14 45.33
CA ARG A 262 93.06 30.47 46.48
C ARG A 262 93.86 29.25 46.94
N ALA A 263 95.19 29.40 46.96
CA ALA A 263 96.10 28.40 47.52
C ALA A 263 96.40 28.73 48.99
N LEU A 264 95.85 27.91 49.90
CA LEU A 264 96.11 27.99 51.33
C LEU A 264 97.31 27.12 51.68
N SER A 265 98.26 27.68 52.40
CA SER A 265 99.47 26.98 52.85
C SER A 265 99.61 27.11 54.36
N ILE A 266 100.39 26.23 54.97
CA ILE A 266 100.76 26.38 56.38
C ILE A 266 101.71 27.58 56.49
N ALA A 267 101.41 28.50 57.41
CA ALA A 267 102.25 29.65 57.66
C ALA A 267 103.64 29.21 58.18
N PRO A 268 104.71 29.97 57.94
CA PRO A 268 105.97 29.78 58.65
C PRO A 268 105.71 29.82 60.17
N ASN A 269 106.12 28.77 60.89
CA ASN A 269 105.80 28.55 62.31
C ASN A 269 104.30 28.36 62.64
N GLY A 270 103.45 28.10 61.64
CA GLY A 270 102.01 27.91 61.81
C GLY A 270 101.62 26.65 62.59
N VAL A 271 102.53 25.67 62.65
CA VAL A 271 102.45 24.51 63.55
C VAL A 271 103.45 24.72 64.68
N THR A 272 102.95 25.08 65.87
CA THR A 272 103.76 25.20 67.09
C THR A 272 103.74 23.88 67.86
N ASN A 273 104.61 23.69 68.85
CA ASN A 273 104.56 22.50 69.72
C ASN A 273 103.19 22.31 70.41
N SER A 274 102.46 23.41 70.66
CA SER A 274 101.10 23.36 71.20
C SER A 274 100.07 22.83 70.19
N HIS A 275 100.39 22.84 68.89
CA HIS A 275 99.58 22.27 67.79
C HIS A 275 99.94 20.79 67.50
N ILE A 276 101.00 20.23 68.12
CA ILE A 276 101.38 18.80 68.02
C ILE A 276 100.73 17.98 69.15
N ALA A 277 99.60 18.43 69.69
CA ALA A 277 98.93 17.80 70.83
C ALA A 277 97.69 16.98 70.43
N ASP A 278 97.76 16.23 69.32
CA ASP A 278 96.79 15.17 69.02
C ASP A 278 97.42 14.06 68.15
N GLY A 279 98.05 13.08 68.82
CA GLY A 279 98.25 11.72 68.28
C GLY A 279 99.23 11.45 67.12
N ALA A 280 99.90 12.45 66.54
CA ALA A 280 100.70 12.27 65.31
C ALA A 280 102.14 11.69 65.49
N LEU A 281 102.44 11.02 66.60
CA LEU A 281 103.67 10.23 66.77
C LEU A 281 103.31 8.80 67.15
N SER A 282 103.04 7.95 66.15
CA SER A 282 102.75 6.52 66.36
C SER A 282 104.02 5.73 66.70
N GLN A 283 103.84 4.66 67.47
CA GLN A 283 104.88 3.81 68.05
C GLN A 283 105.88 3.19 67.05
N ALA A 284 105.55 3.16 65.75
CA ALA A 284 106.49 2.79 64.68
C ALA A 284 107.70 3.75 64.57
N LYS A 285 107.59 5.00 65.05
CA LYS A 285 108.73 5.92 65.19
C LYS A 285 109.39 5.90 66.57
N LEU A 286 108.81 5.20 67.56
CA LEU A 286 109.32 5.08 68.94
C LEU A 286 109.91 3.69 69.27
N ALA A 287 109.94 2.77 68.31
CA ALA A 287 110.58 1.45 68.42
C ALA A 287 112.13 1.48 68.49
N VAL A 288 112.73 2.65 68.71
CA VAL A 288 114.15 2.82 69.04
C VAL A 288 114.39 2.77 70.57
N SER A 289 113.35 2.59 71.40
CA SER A 289 113.47 2.55 72.88
C SER A 289 112.67 1.42 73.57
N GLY A 290 113.31 0.28 73.84
CA GLY A 290 113.09 -0.62 75.00
C GLY A 290 111.80 -1.42 75.24
N VAL A 291 110.62 -1.00 74.78
CA VAL A 291 109.31 -1.58 75.19
C VAL A 291 109.03 -2.99 74.60
N ILE A 292 109.76 -3.40 73.57
CA ILE A 292 109.57 -4.66 72.84
C ILE A 292 110.01 -5.89 73.67
N SER A 293 110.92 -5.71 74.62
CA SER A 293 111.47 -6.81 75.42
C SER A 293 110.44 -7.47 76.35
N ASP A 294 109.47 -6.72 76.86
CA ASP A 294 108.44 -7.25 77.75
C ASP A 294 107.40 -8.11 77.00
N ALA A 295 107.14 -7.79 75.73
CA ALA A 295 106.23 -8.56 74.88
C ALA A 295 106.79 -9.96 74.52
N ILE A 296 108.11 -10.10 74.39
CA ILE A 296 108.78 -11.38 74.10
C ILE A 296 108.59 -12.40 75.23
N ASN A 297 108.51 -11.94 76.48
CA ASN A 297 108.37 -12.80 77.65
C ASN A 297 106.96 -13.39 77.85
N ALA A 298 105.94 -12.90 77.12
CA ALA A 298 104.56 -13.38 77.19
C ALA A 298 104.23 -14.52 76.19
N HIS A 299 105.15 -14.87 75.28
CA HIS A 299 104.95 -15.93 74.27
C HIS A 299 105.40 -17.32 74.75
N GLU A 300 104.67 -18.37 74.36
CA GLU A 300 105.07 -19.77 74.62
C GLU A 300 106.39 -20.12 73.91
N LEU A 301 107.34 -20.71 74.64
CA LEU A 301 108.65 -21.04 74.10
C LEU A 301 108.60 -22.23 73.15
N ALA A 302 109.21 -22.08 71.97
CA ALA A 302 109.35 -23.14 70.96
C ALA A 302 110.06 -24.40 71.51
N SER A 303 110.92 -24.27 72.53
CA SER A 303 111.62 -25.39 73.16
C SER A 303 110.73 -26.36 73.94
N ARG A 304 109.48 -25.98 74.24
CA ARG A 304 108.51 -26.83 74.95
C ARG A 304 107.54 -27.55 74.00
N ARG A 305 107.65 -27.32 72.68
CA ARG A 305 106.83 -27.97 71.65
C ARG A 305 107.27 -29.42 71.44
N GLY A 306 106.35 -30.37 71.57
CA GLY A 306 106.62 -31.80 71.35
C GLY A 306 107.51 -32.46 72.43
N ALA A 307 107.79 -31.77 73.53
CA ALA A 307 108.53 -32.29 74.67
C ALA A 307 107.59 -33.01 75.68
N ALA A 308 108.13 -33.92 76.49
CA ALA A 308 107.39 -34.56 77.58
C ALA A 308 106.88 -33.50 78.58
N ASN A 309 105.60 -33.57 78.98
CA ASN A 309 104.92 -32.56 79.78
C ASN A 309 104.90 -31.13 79.17
N GLY A 310 105.13 -31.01 77.87
CA GLY A 310 104.96 -29.78 77.07
C GLY A 310 103.63 -29.76 76.32
N TYR A 311 103.57 -28.97 75.24
CA TYR A 311 102.39 -28.89 74.37
C TYR A 311 102.60 -29.68 73.06
N ALA A 312 101.53 -30.28 72.53
CA ALA A 312 101.60 -31.15 71.36
C ALA A 312 102.13 -30.41 70.11
N ALA A 313 102.89 -31.12 69.29
CA ALA A 313 103.26 -30.58 67.98
C ALA A 313 102.06 -30.72 67.04
N LEU A 314 101.91 -29.78 66.11
CA LEU A 314 100.94 -29.90 65.01
C LEU A 314 101.71 -30.22 63.73
N ASP A 315 101.13 -31.05 62.88
CA ASP A 315 101.62 -31.28 61.52
C ASP A 315 101.32 -30.09 60.61
N ALA A 316 101.74 -30.20 59.34
CA ALA A 316 101.52 -29.18 58.32
C ALA A 316 100.03 -28.85 58.06
N SER A 317 99.10 -29.68 58.56
CA SER A 317 97.65 -29.49 58.45
C SER A 317 97.04 -28.86 59.70
N GLY A 318 97.87 -28.53 60.69
CA GLY A 318 97.42 -27.95 61.96
C GLY A 318 96.74 -28.97 62.88
N LYS A 319 97.00 -30.27 62.70
CA LYS A 319 96.46 -31.35 63.54
C LYS A 319 97.58 -32.05 64.31
N VAL A 320 97.24 -32.71 65.41
CA VAL A 320 98.23 -33.52 66.14
C VAL A 320 98.61 -34.71 65.25
N PRO A 321 99.89 -34.90 64.91
CA PRO A 321 100.33 -35.99 64.04
C PRO A 321 99.89 -37.34 64.61
N ALA A 322 99.52 -38.28 63.73
CA ALA A 322 99.09 -39.62 64.15
C ALA A 322 100.16 -40.40 64.93
N THR A 323 101.44 -40.06 64.79
CA THR A 323 102.54 -40.62 65.60
C THR A 323 102.49 -40.19 67.08
N GLN A 324 101.73 -39.15 67.40
CA GLN A 324 101.41 -38.71 68.75
C GLN A 324 100.00 -39.15 69.17
N LEU A 325 99.30 -39.98 68.35
CA LEU A 325 97.97 -40.53 68.59
C LEU A 325 98.02 -42.08 68.62
N PRO A 326 97.17 -42.77 69.40
CA PRO A 326 97.05 -44.24 69.36
C PRO A 326 96.37 -44.77 68.06
N SER A 327 96.74 -45.96 67.57
CA SER A 327 96.16 -46.58 66.35
C SER A 327 94.76 -47.17 66.56
N THR A 328 93.89 -47.11 65.53
CA THR A 328 92.50 -47.60 65.53
C THR A 328 92.30 -49.01 64.93
N ASP A 329 93.26 -49.55 64.18
CA ASP A 329 93.07 -50.82 63.43
C ASP A 329 93.03 -52.07 64.32
N ALA A 330 93.57 -51.97 65.54
CA ALA A 330 93.49 -53.03 66.54
C ALA A 330 92.19 -52.97 67.37
N VAL A 331 91.31 -51.99 67.10
CA VAL A 331 90.07 -51.82 67.84
C VAL A 331 89.02 -52.74 67.25
N ARG A 332 88.59 -53.74 68.03
CA ARG A 332 87.50 -54.65 67.64
C ARG A 332 86.20 -53.86 67.49
N GLU A 333 85.70 -53.78 66.26
CA GLU A 333 84.44 -53.11 65.96
C GLU A 333 83.24 -53.93 66.46
N GLY A 334 82.24 -53.21 66.95
CA GLY A 334 81.03 -53.76 67.54
C GLY A 334 79.85 -52.82 67.35
N THR A 335 78.71 -53.12 67.96
CA THR A 335 77.44 -52.42 67.73
C THR A 335 77.45 -50.93 68.14
N THR A 336 78.42 -50.47 68.93
CA THR A 336 78.50 -49.07 69.39
C THR A 336 79.55 -48.24 68.64
N ASN A 337 80.54 -48.86 67.99
CA ASN A 337 81.60 -48.14 67.26
C ASN A 337 81.71 -48.73 65.84
N ARG A 338 80.86 -48.22 64.93
CA ARG A 338 80.83 -48.58 63.51
C ARG A 338 81.33 -47.41 62.67
N TYR A 339 82.33 -47.63 61.83
CA TYR A 339 82.81 -46.63 60.88
C TYR A 339 81.88 -46.46 59.65
N PHE A 340 80.91 -47.36 59.44
CA PHE A 340 79.79 -47.23 58.48
C PHE A 340 78.43 -47.50 59.14
N THR A 341 77.51 -46.53 59.08
CA THR A 341 76.17 -46.60 59.70
C THR A 341 75.11 -47.10 58.72
N ASP A 342 74.09 -47.81 59.22
CA ASP A 342 72.98 -48.32 58.41
C ASP A 342 72.20 -47.18 57.72
N ALA A 343 72.18 -45.98 58.32
CA ALA A 343 71.62 -44.76 57.73
C ALA A 343 72.33 -44.33 56.43
N ARG A 344 73.66 -44.46 56.35
CA ARG A 344 74.40 -44.15 55.12
C ARG A 344 74.09 -45.14 54.00
N VAL A 345 73.84 -46.40 54.34
CA VAL A 345 73.46 -47.45 53.37
C VAL A 345 72.01 -47.25 52.90
N ALA A 346 71.07 -46.99 53.82
CA ALA A 346 69.67 -46.74 53.49
C ALA A 346 69.48 -45.52 52.58
N THR A 347 70.26 -44.45 52.80
CA THR A 347 70.22 -43.23 51.99
C THR A 347 70.61 -43.50 50.53
N ALA A 348 71.60 -44.38 50.30
CA ALA A 348 72.03 -44.75 48.96
C ALA A 348 71.01 -45.62 48.20
N VAL A 349 70.22 -46.44 48.90
CA VAL A 349 69.16 -47.28 48.29
C VAL A 349 67.92 -46.44 47.95
N ALA A 350 67.56 -45.47 48.79
CA ALA A 350 66.40 -44.60 48.56
C ALA A 350 66.53 -43.72 47.31
N SER A 351 67.75 -43.35 46.91
CA SER A 351 67.99 -42.50 45.74
C SER A 351 67.70 -43.16 44.38
N LEU A 352 67.33 -44.45 44.36
CA LEU A 352 67.01 -45.20 43.14
C LEU A 352 65.53 -45.07 42.70
N PHE A 353 64.64 -44.58 43.56
CA PHE A 353 63.20 -44.46 43.28
C PHE A 353 62.80 -43.04 42.84
N GLY A 354 61.90 -42.89 41.85
CA GLY A 354 61.48 -41.56 41.37
C GLY A 354 60.51 -41.53 40.18
N SER A 355 60.13 -40.32 39.75
CA SER A 355 59.14 -40.09 38.68
C SER A 355 59.73 -39.62 37.34
N THR A 356 61.06 -39.51 37.23
CA THR A 356 61.80 -39.10 36.03
C THR A 356 62.25 -40.30 35.18
N ALA A 357 62.64 -40.06 33.93
CA ALA A 357 63.14 -41.14 33.07
C ALA A 357 64.44 -41.76 33.64
N GLY A 358 64.47 -43.09 33.79
CA GLY A 358 65.62 -43.84 34.33
C GLY A 358 65.54 -44.23 35.80
N THR A 359 64.48 -43.83 36.52
CA THR A 359 64.24 -44.24 37.92
C THR A 359 63.16 -45.31 38.02
N VAL A 360 63.22 -46.13 39.07
CA VAL A 360 62.22 -47.18 39.34
C VAL A 360 61.01 -46.58 40.06
N THR A 361 59.81 -46.95 39.65
CA THR A 361 58.57 -46.60 40.36
C THR A 361 58.30 -47.60 41.46
N GLN A 362 57.98 -47.12 42.67
CA GLN A 362 57.63 -47.99 43.80
C GLN A 362 56.30 -48.71 43.55
N GLY A 363 56.09 -49.89 44.14
CA GLY A 363 54.91 -50.73 43.88
C GLY A 363 53.58 -50.09 44.30
N ASP A 364 53.65 -49.13 45.20
CA ASP A 364 52.59 -48.31 45.78
C ASP A 364 52.50 -46.90 45.14
N ASP A 365 53.13 -46.70 43.97
CA ASP A 365 53.06 -45.44 43.20
C ASP A 365 51.60 -45.16 42.75
N PRO A 366 51.00 -44.01 43.11
CA PRO A 366 49.62 -43.66 42.79
C PRO A 366 49.28 -43.66 41.29
N ARG A 367 50.27 -43.45 40.41
CA ARG A 367 50.07 -43.51 38.95
C ARG A 367 49.64 -44.90 38.47
N LEU A 368 49.92 -45.94 39.25
CA LEU A 368 49.54 -47.33 38.94
C LEU A 368 48.14 -47.69 39.45
N SER A 369 47.50 -46.82 40.25
CA SER A 369 46.26 -47.14 40.99
C SER A 369 45.04 -46.31 40.57
N ASP A 370 45.16 -45.47 39.54
CA ASP A 370 44.09 -44.52 39.19
C ASP A 370 42.92 -45.20 38.46
N ALA A 371 41.71 -45.07 39.03
CA ALA A 371 40.47 -45.55 38.43
C ALA A 371 40.12 -44.67 37.22
N ARG A 372 40.50 -45.10 36.00
CA ARG A 372 40.24 -44.38 34.75
C ARG A 372 38.74 -44.24 34.48
N ALA A 373 38.11 -43.18 34.97
CA ALA A 373 36.77 -42.81 34.54
C ALA A 373 36.81 -42.44 33.04
N PRO A 374 35.99 -43.08 32.18
CA PRO A 374 36.02 -42.79 30.75
C PRO A 374 35.72 -41.31 30.49
N LYS A 375 36.60 -40.63 29.75
CA LYS A 375 36.38 -39.24 29.32
C LYS A 375 35.19 -39.20 28.36
N ALA A 376 34.30 -38.24 28.55
CA ALA A 376 33.17 -38.02 27.66
C ALA A 376 33.65 -37.88 26.21
N HIS A 377 32.99 -38.60 25.31
CA HIS A 377 33.26 -38.59 23.88
C HIS A 377 31.95 -38.36 23.12
N ALA A 378 32.06 -37.78 21.93
CA ALA A 378 30.92 -37.54 21.05
C ALA A 378 31.01 -38.46 19.83
N HIS A 379 29.85 -38.87 19.33
CA HIS A 379 29.70 -39.67 18.10
C HIS A 379 28.85 -38.91 17.11
N THR A 380 29.11 -39.13 15.83
CA THR A 380 28.29 -38.61 14.73
C THR A 380 27.07 -39.52 14.50
N ILE A 381 26.02 -39.01 13.86
CA ILE A 381 24.79 -39.78 13.61
C ILE A 381 25.05 -41.03 12.75
N SER A 382 26.07 -40.99 11.87
CA SER A 382 26.49 -42.15 11.07
C SER A 382 27.02 -43.31 11.91
N ASP A 383 27.47 -43.02 13.13
CA ASP A 383 27.99 -44.04 14.04
C ASP A 383 26.85 -44.82 14.72
N VAL A 384 25.58 -44.41 14.52
CA VAL A 384 24.38 -45.05 15.08
C VAL A 384 23.54 -45.68 13.97
N THR A 385 23.65 -47.01 13.82
CA THR A 385 22.90 -47.77 12.82
C THR A 385 21.38 -47.69 13.07
N GLY A 386 20.61 -47.26 12.06
CA GLY A 386 19.13 -47.21 12.10
C GLY A 386 18.50 -45.85 12.47
N LEU A 387 19.25 -44.93 13.09
CA LEU A 387 18.77 -43.56 13.38
C LEU A 387 18.46 -42.71 12.12
N PRO A 388 19.22 -42.82 11.00
CA PRO A 388 18.92 -42.07 9.78
C PRO A 388 17.58 -42.42 9.13
N ALA A 389 17.10 -43.67 9.31
CA ALA A 389 15.83 -44.14 8.76
C ALA A 389 14.62 -43.74 9.62
N ALA A 390 14.82 -43.49 10.92
CA ALA A 390 13.79 -43.03 11.85
C ALA A 390 13.58 -41.50 11.82
N MET A 391 14.55 -40.75 11.29
CA MET A 391 14.41 -39.32 10.99
C MET A 391 13.68 -39.18 9.64
N LEU A 392 12.46 -38.64 9.63
CA LEU A 392 11.72 -38.38 8.39
C LEU A 392 12.56 -37.45 7.48
N THR A 393 13.05 -38.01 6.38
CA THR A 393 13.90 -37.27 5.43
C THR A 393 13.07 -36.22 4.70
N ILE A 394 13.43 -34.94 4.83
CA ILE A 394 12.85 -33.86 4.01
C ILE A 394 13.33 -34.07 2.57
N GLY A 395 12.44 -34.60 1.73
CA GLY A 395 12.76 -35.01 0.37
C GLY A 395 12.51 -33.92 -0.68
N THR A 396 13.33 -33.93 -1.74
CA THR A 396 13.22 -33.09 -2.95
C THR A 396 12.31 -33.69 -4.04
N THR A 397 11.39 -34.60 -3.68
CA THR A 397 10.49 -35.29 -4.61
C THR A 397 9.05 -35.27 -4.10
N ALA A 398 8.09 -35.15 -5.03
CA ALA A 398 6.68 -34.79 -4.80
C ALA A 398 5.81 -35.78 -3.99
N THR A 399 6.38 -36.80 -3.34
CA THR A 399 5.61 -37.81 -2.58
C THR A 399 5.95 -37.89 -1.09
N THR A 400 6.78 -36.98 -0.54
CA THR A 400 7.11 -37.00 0.89
C THR A 400 7.18 -35.60 1.51
N ALA A 401 6.38 -35.41 2.58
CA ALA A 401 6.37 -34.33 3.57
C ALA A 401 5.89 -32.92 3.13
N LEU A 402 4.69 -32.57 3.58
CA LEU A 402 4.24 -31.18 3.72
C LEU A 402 5.16 -30.46 4.72
N ARG A 403 5.83 -29.38 4.30
CA ARG A 403 6.27 -28.34 5.23
C ARG A 403 5.01 -27.71 5.84
N GLY A 404 4.87 -27.75 7.17
CA GLY A 404 3.67 -27.30 7.89
C GLY A 404 3.41 -25.79 7.85
N ASP A 405 4.09 -25.06 6.99
CA ASP A 405 4.20 -23.61 7.01
C ASP A 405 4.16 -22.95 5.61
N ALA A 406 3.94 -23.71 4.52
CA ALA A 406 3.74 -23.10 3.19
C ALA A 406 2.83 -23.91 2.25
N ILE A 407 1.71 -23.31 1.85
CA ILE A 407 0.90 -23.72 0.69
C ILE A 407 1.77 -23.53 -0.56
N GLN A 408 2.06 -24.60 -1.30
CA GLN A 408 2.71 -24.48 -2.60
C GLN A 408 1.67 -24.49 -3.73
N LEU A 409 1.64 -23.41 -4.52
CA LEU A 409 1.00 -23.43 -5.84
C LEU A 409 1.78 -24.42 -6.72
N VAL A 410 1.18 -25.56 -7.03
CA VAL A 410 1.73 -26.52 -7.99
C VAL A 410 1.12 -26.21 -9.36
N THR A 411 1.95 -26.07 -10.38
CA THR A 411 1.50 -25.77 -11.76
C THR A 411 0.93 -26.97 -12.50
N SER A 412 0.95 -28.18 -11.91
CA SER A 412 0.36 -29.42 -12.46
C SER A 412 0.41 -30.61 -11.45
N LEU A 413 -0.70 -31.34 -11.22
CA LEU A 413 -0.73 -32.60 -10.42
C LEU A 413 -0.30 -33.85 -11.22
N PRO A 414 0.45 -34.80 -10.63
CA PRO A 414 0.71 -36.10 -11.24
C PRO A 414 -0.36 -37.16 -10.85
N SER A 415 -0.89 -37.83 -11.88
CA SER A 415 -1.65 -39.11 -11.89
C SER A 415 -3.15 -39.14 -11.52
N THR A 416 -3.91 -38.12 -11.89
CA THR A 416 -5.05 -38.35 -12.81
C THR A 416 -4.50 -38.29 -14.24
N PRO A 417 -5.09 -38.94 -15.27
CA PRO A 417 -4.72 -38.62 -16.65
C PRO A 417 -5.08 -37.16 -17.02
N THR A 418 -5.57 -36.38 -16.05
CA THR A 418 -5.79 -34.93 -16.10
C THR A 418 -5.38 -34.29 -14.77
N THR A 419 -4.09 -34.02 -14.67
CA THR A 419 -3.45 -32.91 -13.98
C THR A 419 -4.36 -31.75 -13.51
N GLY A 420 -4.43 -31.49 -12.20
CA GLY A 420 -4.81 -30.18 -11.63
C GLY A 420 -6.08 -30.13 -10.78
N VAL A 421 -6.07 -30.67 -9.56
CA VAL A 421 -7.07 -30.34 -8.53
C VAL A 421 -6.34 -29.93 -7.24
N LEU A 422 -6.31 -28.62 -6.96
CA LEU A 422 -6.08 -28.11 -5.60
C LEU A 422 -7.46 -27.99 -4.92
N TYR A 423 -7.60 -28.69 -3.80
CA TYR A 423 -8.78 -28.63 -2.95
C TYR A 423 -8.67 -27.41 -2.03
N CYS A 424 -9.66 -26.53 -2.06
CA CYS A 424 -9.80 -25.42 -1.11
C CYS A 424 -11.06 -25.65 -0.28
N ILE A 425 -10.93 -25.67 1.05
CA ILE A 425 -12.04 -25.63 2.01
C ILE A 425 -11.60 -24.68 3.14
N PRO A 426 -12.49 -23.92 3.76
CA PRO A 426 -13.25 -22.75 3.28
C PRO A 426 -12.93 -21.50 4.15
N GLU A 427 -13.51 -20.34 3.81
CA GLU A 427 -14.22 -19.50 4.78
C GLU A 427 -15.63 -19.22 4.25
#